data_AF-A0A7V3BKS5-F1
#
_entry.id   AF-A0A7V3BKS5-F1
#
_cell.length_a   1.000
_cell.length_b   1.000
_cell.length_c   1.000
_cell.angle_alpha   90.00
_cell.angle_beta   90.00
_cell.angle_gamma   90.00
#
_symmetry.space_group_name_H-M   'P 1'
#
loop_
_entity.id
_entity.type
_entity.pdbx_description
1 polymer ?
#
loop_
_entity_poly.entity_id
_entity_poly.type
_entity_poly.pdbx_seq_one_letter_code
_entity_poly.pdbx_strand_id
1 'polypeptide(L)'
;MSASKQFFDETTEQSAIKAKIVSDYFWAWAKVIIPTAKKGGRNRIAYIDLFAGPGRYRDGTKSTPLLVLEKAIQDPDICKMLVTVF
;
A
#
# COMPACT_ATOMS: atom_id res chain seq x y z
N MET A 1 -12.71 19.22 -18.61
CA MET A 1 -12.05 18.11 -17.87
C MET A 1 -12.75 18.00 -16.50
N SER A 2 -13.07 16.79 -16.01
CA SER A 2 -13.66 16.63 -14.66
C SER A 2 -12.63 16.99 -13.58
N ALA A 3 -13.05 17.66 -12.50
CA ALA A 3 -12.18 18.05 -11.37
C ALA A 3 -11.37 16.88 -10.79
N SER A 4 -11.92 15.66 -10.82
CA SER A 4 -11.23 14.42 -10.42
C SER A 4 -9.97 14.14 -11.24
N LYS A 5 -9.98 14.47 -12.54
CA LYS A 5 -8.84 14.22 -13.44
C LYS A 5 -7.67 15.16 -13.16
N GLN A 6 -7.94 16.35 -12.63
CA GLN A 6 -6.93 17.36 -12.32
C GLN A 6 -6.27 17.09 -10.96
N PHE A 7 -7.01 16.47 -10.03
CA PHE A 7 -6.50 16.05 -8.73
C PHE A 7 -5.36 15.02 -8.80
N PHE A 8 -5.31 14.19 -9.85
CA PHE A 8 -4.28 13.16 -10.02
C PHE A 8 -3.18 13.53 -11.03
N ASP A 9 -3.06 14.82 -11.37
CA ASP A 9 -2.01 15.28 -12.29
C ASP A 9 -0.62 15.17 -11.64
N GLU A 10 -0.47 15.65 -10.41
CA GLU A 10 0.79 15.67 -9.67
C GLU A 10 0.58 15.30 -8.19
N THR A 11 1.61 14.76 -7.56
CA THR A 11 1.61 14.55 -6.11
C THR A 11 1.92 15.83 -5.36
N THR A 12 1.09 16.20 -4.39
CA THR A 12 1.42 17.26 -3.43
C THR A 12 2.39 16.76 -2.37
N GLU A 13 3.18 17.65 -1.76
CA GLU A 13 4.10 17.31 -0.67
C GLU A 13 3.39 16.59 0.49
N GLN A 14 2.19 17.06 0.85
CA GLN A 14 1.36 16.43 1.88
C GLN A 14 0.95 15.00 1.51
N SER A 15 0.63 14.77 0.23
CA SER A 15 0.28 13.43 -0.27
C SER A 15 1.50 12.50 -0.21
N ALA A 16 2.69 13.00 -0.55
CA ALA A 16 3.94 12.25 -0.44
C ALA A 16 4.27 11.87 1.01
N ILE A 17 4.14 12.81 1.95
CA ILE A 17 4.33 12.56 3.39
C ILE A 17 3.35 11.49 3.88
N LYS A 18 2.06 11.64 3.54
CA LYS A 18 1.03 10.65 3.90
C LYS A 18 1.37 9.27 3.33
N ALA A 19 1.71 9.19 2.04
CA ALA A 19 2.07 7.94 1.38
C ALA A 19 3.27 7.27 2.06
N LYS A 20 4.28 8.06 2.45
CA LYS A 20 5.45 7.57 3.20
C LYS A 20 5.06 7.02 4.57
N ILE A 21 4.29 7.77 5.36
CA ILE A 21 3.81 7.32 6.68
C ILE A 21 3.08 5.97 6.55
N VAL A 22 2.10 5.87 5.64
CA VAL A 22 1.34 4.63 5.46
C VAL A 22 2.26 3.48 5.06
N SER A 23 3.16 3.70 4.10
CA SER A 23 4.06 2.67 3.59
C SER A 23 5.08 2.21 4.64
N ASP A 24 5.54 3.08 5.53
CA ASP A 24 6.49 2.74 6.59
C ASP A 24 5.81 1.99 7.74
N TYR A 25 4.64 2.46 8.18
CA TYR A 25 3.89 1.79 9.23
C TYR A 25 3.34 0.44 8.78
N PHE A 26 2.81 0.33 7.55
CA PHE A 26 2.31 -0.94 7.01
C PHE A 26 3.30 -2.08 7.23
N TRP A 27 4.59 -1.82 6.97
CA TRP A 27 5.64 -2.81 7.12
C TRP A 27 5.85 -3.24 8.57
N ALA A 28 5.93 -2.28 9.48
CA ALA A 28 6.10 -2.55 10.90
C ALA A 28 4.94 -3.41 11.44
N TRP A 29 3.70 -3.07 11.06
CA TRP A 29 2.52 -3.83 11.45
C TRP A 29 2.48 -5.23 10.83
N ALA A 30 2.81 -5.37 9.54
CA ALA A 30 2.84 -6.66 8.86
C ALA A 30 3.78 -7.66 9.56
N LYS A 31 4.97 -7.19 9.99
CA LYS A 31 5.94 -8.02 10.73
C LYS A 31 5.45 -8.49 12.09
N VAL A 32 4.57 -7.73 12.74
CA VAL A 32 3.94 -8.14 14.01
C VAL A 32 2.83 -9.17 13.78
N ILE A 33 2.05 -9.01 12.71
CA ILE A 33 0.86 -9.83 12.45
C ILE A 33 1.21 -11.20 11.86
N ILE A 34 2.19 -11.26 10.95
CA ILE A 34 2.53 -12.48 10.19
C ILE A 34 2.84 -13.69 11.07
N PRO A 35 3.69 -13.61 12.11
CA PRO A 35 3.99 -14.76 12.95
C PRO A 35 2.73 -15.32 13.61
N THR A 36 1.83 -14.44 14.05
CA THR A 36 0.55 -14.82 14.67
C THR A 36 -0.40 -15.45 13.65
N ALA A 37 -0.47 -14.91 12.43
CA ALA A 37 -1.29 -15.47 11.35
C ALA A 37 -0.81 -16.85 10.90
N LYS A 38 0.51 -17.08 10.88
CA LYS A 38 1.13 -18.40 10.63
C LYS A 38 0.81 -19.39 11.75
N LYS A 39 1.03 -19.00 13.00
CA LYS A 39 0.74 -19.85 14.18
C LYS A 39 -0.74 -20.28 14.24
N GLY A 40 -1.65 -19.40 13.85
CA GLY A 40 -3.09 -19.68 13.81
C GLY A 40 -3.57 -20.43 12.57
N GLY A 41 -2.68 -20.85 11.65
CA GLY A 41 -3.02 -21.62 10.45
C GLY A 41 -3.74 -20.83 9.34
N ARG A 42 -4.00 -19.53 9.54
CA ARG A 42 -4.70 -18.68 8.54
C ARG A 42 -3.82 -18.37 7.32
N ASN A 43 -2.51 -18.23 7.54
CA ASN A 43 -1.49 -17.96 6.51
C ASN A 43 -1.84 -16.80 5.54
N ARG A 44 -2.67 -15.85 5.99
CA ARG A 44 -3.11 -14.69 5.20
C ARG A 44 -3.23 -13.45 6.08
N ILE A 45 -2.91 -12.30 5.52
CA ILE A 45 -3.14 -10.96 6.08
C ILE A 45 -3.76 -10.08 4.99
N ALA A 46 -4.55 -9.07 5.38
CA ALA A 46 -5.21 -8.19 4.41
C ALA A 46 -4.69 -6.75 4.50
N TYR A 47 -4.47 -6.13 3.34
CA TYR A 47 -4.33 -4.68 3.20
C TYR A 47 -5.51 -4.16 2.38
N ILE A 48 -6.27 -3.22 2.97
CA ILE A 48 -7.47 -2.66 2.37
C ILE A 48 -7.27 -1.15 2.29
N ASP A 49 -7.14 -0.61 1.08
CA ASP A 49 -7.05 0.83 0.83
C ASP A 49 -8.36 1.33 0.22
N LEU A 50 -9.13 2.09 0.99
CA LEU A 50 -10.46 2.56 0.58
C LEU A 50 -10.41 3.75 -0.38
N PHE A 51 -9.22 4.32 -0.60
CA PHE A 51 -9.02 5.52 -1.42
C PHE A 51 -7.72 5.41 -2.26
N ALA A 52 -7.49 4.24 -2.85
CA ALA A 52 -6.27 3.89 -3.58
C ALA A 52 -5.97 4.78 -4.81
N GLY A 53 -7.02 5.38 -5.39
CA GLY A 53 -6.91 6.21 -6.59
C GLY A 53 -6.45 5.40 -7.82
N PRO A 54 -5.85 6.07 -8.83
CA PRO A 54 -5.50 5.43 -10.11
C PRO A 54 -4.22 4.57 -10.07
N GLY A 55 -3.57 4.40 -8.91
CA GLY A 55 -2.30 3.68 -8.78
C GLY A 55 -1.05 4.50 -9.15
N ARG A 56 -1.15 5.35 -10.17
CA ARG A 56 -0.10 6.32 -10.54
C ARG A 56 -0.68 7.69 -10.88
N TYR A 57 0.05 8.72 -10.50
CA TYR A 57 -0.20 10.09 -10.97
C TYR A 57 0.28 10.24 -12.43
N ARG A 58 -0.16 11.30 -13.13
CA ARG A 58 0.22 11.50 -14.54
C ARG A 58 1.71 11.72 -14.74
N ASP A 59 2.38 12.33 -13.77
CA ASP A 59 3.83 12.48 -13.70
C ASP A 59 4.59 11.15 -13.51
N GLY A 60 3.88 10.03 -13.32
CA GLY A 60 4.45 8.71 -13.09
C GLY A 60 4.71 8.37 -11.62
N THR A 61 4.47 9.32 -10.70
CA THR A 61 4.60 9.12 -9.27
C THR A 61 3.70 7.97 -8.80
N LYS A 62 4.25 7.07 -8.00
CA LYS A 62 3.54 5.90 -7.47
C LYS A 62 2.63 6.33 -6.32
N SER A 63 1.37 5.88 -6.34
CA SER A 63 0.50 6.07 -5.19
C SER A 63 0.82 5.09 -4.06
N THR A 64 0.27 5.36 -2.88
CA THR A 64 0.42 4.53 -1.67
C THR A 64 0.27 3.01 -1.89
N PRO A 65 -0.79 2.49 -2.57
CA PRO A 65 -0.94 1.05 -2.78
C PRO A 65 0.23 0.44 -3.55
N LEU A 66 0.82 1.16 -4.53
CA LEU A 66 1.99 0.67 -5.24
C LEU A 66 3.23 0.65 -4.34
N LEU A 67 3.43 1.67 -3.50
CA LEU A 67 4.54 1.70 -2.54
C LEU A 67 4.44 0.56 -1.52
N VAL A 68 3.22 0.23 -1.08
CA VAL A 68 2.94 -0.91 -0.19
C VAL A 68 3.25 -2.24 -0.89
N LEU A 69 2.76 -2.43 -2.12
CA LEU A 69 3.03 -3.64 -2.91
C LEU A 69 4.52 -3.82 -3.20
N GLU A 70 5.25 -2.76 -3.54
CA GLU A 70 6.69 -2.82 -3.80
C GLU A 70 7.49 -3.27 -2.60
N LYS A 71 7.10 -2.86 -1.39
CA LYS A 71 7.70 -3.39 -0.16
C LYS A 71 7.28 -4.85 0.08
N ALA A 72 6.00 -5.17 -0.13
CA ALA A 72 5.45 -6.50 0.10
C ALA A 72 6.15 -7.60 -0.71
N ILE A 73 6.44 -7.35 -1.99
CA ILE A 73 7.09 -8.33 -2.87
C ILE A 73 8.56 -8.59 -2.50
N GLN A 74 9.19 -7.72 -1.71
CA GLN A 74 10.60 -7.88 -1.28
C GLN A 74 10.74 -8.85 -0.10
N ASP A 75 9.64 -9.19 0.60
CA ASP A 75 9.65 -10.14 1.70
C ASP A 75 8.85 -11.40 1.30
N PRO A 76 9.49 -12.59 1.27
CA PRO A 76 8.83 -13.81 0.82
C PRO A 76 7.60 -14.22 1.62
N ASP A 77 7.52 -13.85 2.90
CA ASP A 77 6.37 -14.16 3.74
C ASP A 77 5.22 -13.21 3.44
N ILE A 78 5.49 -11.90 3.42
CA ILE A 78 4.47 -10.90 3.09
C ILE A 78 3.96 -11.13 1.66
N CYS A 79 4.86 -11.36 0.70
CA CYS A 79 4.52 -11.61 -0.70
C CYS A 79 3.55 -12.78 -0.88
N LYS A 80 3.67 -13.86 -0.07
CA LYS A 80 2.81 -15.04 -0.18
C LYS A 80 1.51 -14.91 0.62
N MET A 81 1.53 -14.12 1.69
CA MET A 81 0.42 -14.05 2.65
C MET A 81 -0.50 -12.85 2.44
N LEU A 82 -0.02 -11.79 1.77
CA LEU A 82 -0.76 -10.54 1.63
C LEU A 82 -1.89 -10.68 0.60
N VAL A 83 -3.10 -10.35 1.04
CA VAL A 83 -4.28 -10.15 0.20
C VAL A 83 -4.57 -8.66 0.15
N THR A 84 -4.69 -8.09 -1.05
CA THR A 84 -4.93 -6.65 -1.22
C THR A 84 -6.32 -6.37 -1.79
N VAL A 85 -6.97 -5.33 -1.27
CA VAL A 85 -8.23 -4.77 -1.77
C VAL A 85 -8.05 -3.25 -1.92
N PHE A 86 -8.46 -2.70 -3.05
CA PHE A 86 -8.26 -1.30 -3.45
C PHE A 86 -9.58 -0.70 -3.95
#